data_AF-F9PZS6-F1
#
_entry.id   AF-F9PZS6-F1
#
_cell.length_a   1.000
_cell.length_b   1.000
_cell.length_c   1.000
_cell.angle_alpha   90.00
_cell.angle_beta   90.00
_cell.angle_gamma   90.00
#
_symmetry.space_group_name_H-M   'P 1'
#
loop_
_entity.id
_entity.type
_entity.pdbx_description
1 polymer ?
#
loop_
_entity_poly.entity_id
_entity_poly.type
_entity_poly.pdbx_seq_one_letter_code
_entity_poly.pdbx_strand_id
1 'polypeptide(L)' 'MENFGKQAYLSSRNLKKPDEDKFYTYEIFDFNNSTVLYETEYSSKFYKDGQYFDNHVKYKKIKLDE' A
#
# COMPACT_ATOMS: atom_id res chain seq x y z
N MET A 1 23.56 -31.43 -5.23
CA MET A 1 23.96 -30.14 -5.85
C MET A 1 23.40 -29.05 -4.96
N GLU A 2 24.26 -28.43 -4.18
CA GLU A 2 23.93 -27.45 -3.14
C GLU A 2 23.55 -26.10 -3.78
N ASN A 3 22.47 -25.49 -3.30
CA ASN A 3 22.06 -24.16 -3.74
C ASN A 3 22.71 -23.10 -2.82
N PHE A 4 23.91 -22.66 -3.19
CA PHE A 4 24.66 -21.56 -2.56
C PHE A 4 24.26 -20.21 -3.16
N GLY A 5 23.04 -19.73 -2.84
CA GLY A 5 22.46 -18.54 -3.48
C GLY A 5 21.63 -17.63 -2.57
N LYS A 6 22.25 -17.06 -1.52
CA LYS A 6 21.84 -15.85 -0.75
C LYS A 6 20.48 -15.92 -0.04
N GLN A 7 20.34 -16.42 1.20
CA GLN A 7 20.56 -15.65 2.45
C GLN A 7 19.89 -14.25 2.48
N ALA A 8 18.58 -14.18 2.80
CA ALA A 8 17.84 -13.06 3.45
C ALA A 8 16.32 -13.33 3.56
N TYR A 9 15.72 -14.08 2.63
CA TYR A 9 14.26 -14.26 2.49
C TYR A 9 13.59 -15.28 3.45
N LEU A 10 14.35 -15.92 4.35
CA LEU A 10 13.81 -16.83 5.37
C LEU A 10 13.65 -16.17 6.75
N SER A 11 14.21 -14.98 6.99
CA SER A 11 14.20 -14.31 8.30
C SER A 11 12.93 -13.49 8.59
N SER A 12 12.05 -13.28 7.61
CA SER A 12 10.79 -12.54 7.80
C SER A 12 9.68 -13.34 8.50
N ARG A 13 10.01 -14.50 9.07
CA ARG A 13 9.04 -15.41 9.70
C ARG A 13 8.66 -15.02 11.15
N ASN A 14 9.27 -13.97 11.72
CA ASN A 14 9.02 -13.51 13.10
C ASN A 14 8.56 -12.06 13.24
N LEU A 15 8.40 -11.32 12.14
CA LEU A 15 7.78 -9.99 12.20
C LEU A 15 6.26 -10.17 12.16
N LYS A 16 5.56 -9.64 13.17
CA LYS A 16 4.10 -9.52 13.10
C LYS A 16 3.76 -8.71 11.85
N LYS A 17 2.96 -9.29 10.97
CA LYS A 17 2.38 -8.54 9.86
C LYS A 17 1.47 -7.46 10.43
N PRO A 18 1.43 -6.26 9.83
CA PRO A 18 0.42 -5.28 10.20
C PRO A 18 -0.96 -5.86 9.90
N ASP A 19 -1.92 -5.55 10.76
CA ASP A 19 -3.33 -5.74 10.43
C ASP A 19 -3.73 -4.70 9.38
N GLU A 20 -4.42 -5.15 8.34
CA GLU A 20 -4.83 -4.31 7.20
C GLU A 20 -6.35 -4.36 7.05
N ASP A 21 -7.00 -3.23 7.25
CA ASP A 21 -8.42 -3.07 6.93
C ASP A 21 -8.59 -2.25 5.65
N LYS A 22 -9.52 -2.69 4.79
CA LYS A 22 -9.83 -2.03 3.51
C LYS A 22 -11.30 -1.64 3.49
N PHE A 23 -11.56 -0.34 3.35
CA PHE A 23 -12.91 0.22 3.27
C PHE A 23 -13.07 1.02 1.98
N TYR A 24 -14.21 0.84 1.32
CA TYR A 24 -14.62 1.63 0.16
C TYR A 24 -15.72 2.57 0.61
N THR A 25 -15.45 3.88 0.61
CA THR A 25 -16.42 4.91 0.98
C THR A 25 -16.49 5.99 -0.11
N TYR A 26 -17.64 6.65 -0.19
CA TYR A 26 -17.83 7.85 -0.99
C TYR A 26 -17.42 9.12 -0.25
N GLU A 27 -17.19 9.03 1.07
CA GLU A 27 -16.78 10.15 1.91
C GLU A 27 -15.28 10.46 1.70
N ILE A 28 -14.96 11.74 1.67
CA ILE A 28 -13.57 12.20 1.57
C ILE A 28 -13.00 12.26 2.99
N PHE A 29 -11.99 11.44 3.26
CA PHE A 29 -11.24 11.55 4.50
C PHE A 29 -10.30 12.76 4.45
N ASP A 30 -10.39 13.63 5.46
CA ASP A 30 -9.45 14.74 5.63
C ASP A 30 -8.27 14.33 6.52
N PHE A 31 -7.08 14.28 5.92
CA PHE A 31 -5.81 14.00 6.60
C PHE A 31 -4.84 15.19 6.51
N ASN A 32 -5.33 16.41 6.28
CA ASN A 32 -4.49 17.59 6.05
C ASN A 32 -3.63 17.97 7.27
N ASN A 33 -4.10 17.65 8.47
CA ASN A 33 -3.36 17.88 9.72
C ASN A 33 -2.40 16.73 10.07
N SER A 34 -2.45 15.60 9.35
CA SER A 34 -1.63 14.44 9.66
C SER A 34 -0.20 14.60 9.15
N THR A 35 0.76 14.06 9.90
CA THR A 35 2.16 14.05 9.46
C THR A 35 2.36 13.02 8.34
N VAL A 36 2.77 13.46 7.15
CA VAL A 36 3.07 12.58 6.01
C VAL A 36 4.48 12.03 6.14
N LEU A 37 4.62 10.69 6.14
CA LEU A 37 5.89 9.98 6.22
C LEU A 37 6.43 9.60 4.84
N TYR A 38 5.54 9.34 3.89
CA TYR A 38 5.88 8.97 2.52
C TYR A 38 4.71 9.25 1.59
N GLU A 39 5.01 9.71 0.37
CA GLU A 39 4.03 10.00 -0.66
C GLU A 39 4.57 9.57 -2.02
N THR A 40 3.72 8.94 -2.83
CA THR A 40 4.03 8.58 -4.21
C THR A 40 2.75 8.54 -5.05
N GLU A 41 2.92 8.73 -6.34
CA GLU A 41 1.85 8.68 -7.33
C GLU A 41 2.19 7.60 -8.35
N TYR A 42 1.18 6.82 -8.73
CA TYR A 42 1.34 5.79 -9.75
C TYR A 42 0.08 5.65 -10.60
N SER A 43 0.28 5.30 -11.86
CA SER A 43 -0.81 4.97 -12.77
C SER A 43 -1.20 3.51 -12.58
N SER A 44 -2.39 3.29 -12.05
CA SER A 44 -3.03 1.97 -11.97
C SER A 44 -4.05 1.79 -13.09
N LYS A 45 -4.60 0.58 -13.21
CA LYS A 45 -5.75 0.31 -14.08
C LYS A 45 -6.84 -0.34 -13.25
N PHE A 46 -8.08 0.11 -13.41
CA PHE A 46 -9.25 -0.61 -12.88
C PHE A 46 -10.08 -1.17 -14.03
N TYR A 47 -10.71 -2.31 -13.78
CA TYR A 47 -11.53 -3.00 -14.76
C TYR A 47 -13.01 -2.72 -14.49
N LYS A 48 -13.72 -2.26 -15.51
CA LYS A 48 -15.16 -2.02 -15.45
C LYS A 48 -15.78 -2.29 -16.81
N ASP A 49 -16.91 -2.98 -16.84
CA ASP A 49 -17.73 -3.18 -18.05
C ASP A 49 -16.94 -3.67 -19.29
N GLY A 50 -16.00 -4.62 -19.10
CA GLY A 50 -15.23 -5.20 -20.21
C GLY A 50 -13.95 -4.47 -20.56
N GLN A 51 -13.67 -3.31 -19.95
CA GLN A 51 -12.56 -2.44 -20.35
C GLN A 51 -11.68 -2.03 -19.16
N TYR A 52 -10.42 -1.75 -19.45
CA TYR A 52 -9.48 -1.17 -18.49
C TYR A 52 -9.46 0.35 -18.62
N PHE A 53 -9.59 1.02 -17.48
CA PHE A 53 -9.50 2.46 -17.38
C PHE A 53 -8.26 2.83 -16.58
N ASP A 54 -7.55 3.84 -17.04
CA ASP A 54 -6.44 4.40 -16.28
C ASP A 54 -6.97 5.08 -15.02
N ASN A 55 -6.33 4.78 -13.90
CA ASN A 55 -6.65 5.36 -12.61
C ASN A 55 -5.38 5.86 -11.95
N HIS A 56 -5.29 7.19 -11.85
CA HIS A 56 -4.21 7.86 -11.17
C HIS A 56 -4.40 7.70 -9.66
N VAL A 57 -3.51 6.94 -9.02
CA VAL A 57 -3.59 6.64 -7.60
C VAL A 57 -2.52 7.41 -6.86
N LYS A 58 -2.97 8.09 -5.81
CA LYS A 58 -2.11 8.77 -4.85
C LYS A 58 -2.02 7.95 -3.58
N TYR A 59 -0.81 7.51 -3.24
CA TYR A 59 -0.54 6.80 -2.01
C TYR A 59 0.14 7.72 -1.00
N LYS A 60 -0.44 7.79 0.21
CA LYS A 60 0.12 8.52 1.35
C LYS A 60 0.24 7.59 2.54
N LYS A 61 1.43 7.52 3.12
CA LYS A 61 1.66 6.95 4.45
C LYS A 61 1.65 8.09 5.45
N ILE A 62 0.66 8.12 6.32
CA ILE A 62 0.50 9.14 7.37
C ILE A 62 0.76 8.54 8.75
N LYS A 63 1.23 9.38 9.66
CA LYS A 63 1.22 9.08 11.10
C LYS A 63 -0.08 9.62 11.68
N LEU A 64 -0.82 8.77 12.36
CA LEU A 64 -1.97 9.20 13.17
C LEU A 64 -1.44 9.77 14.48
N ASP A 65 -1.93 10.94 14.86
CA ASP A 65 -1.72 11.46 16.21
C ASP A 65 -2.73 10.78 17.15
N GLU A 66 -2.28 10.35 18.33
CA GLU A 66 -3.11 9.69 19.36
C GLU A 66 -4.15 10.64 19.97
#